data_AF-A0A5P2G167-F1
#
_entry.id   AF-A0A5P2G167-F1
#
_cell.length_a   1.000
_cell.length_b   1.000
_cell.length_c   1.000
_cell.angle_alpha   90.00
_cell.angle_beta   90.00
_cell.angle_gamma   90.00
#
_symmetry.space_group_name_H-M   'P 1'
#
loop_
_entity.id
_entity.type
_entity.pdbx_description
1 polymer ?
#
loop_
_entity_poly.entity_id
_entity_poly.type
_entity_poly.pdbx_seq_one_letter_code
_entity_poly.pdbx_strand_id
1 'polypeptide(L)'
;MLTLYKILSFIIMPISYFVLVCIFMAMPMAFANPQILLGLAFMICLFLYSFFSFRFNSRAVIGNNPVKSNLKDWIKINSYVTFFQQVMLFISIIFILTNQSSVETQFRATYNQMEAMQSSNLNLTYSQFIQFLMGFFKFILIISAIYITHIILTWRLLRAYREYFTL
;
A
#
# COMPACT_ATOMS: atom_id res chain seq x y z
N MET A 1 -4.10 20.51 -9.14
CA MET A 1 -3.00 19.76 -8.49
C MET A 1 -3.19 19.66 -6.97
N LEU A 2 -3.30 20.79 -6.24
CA LEU A 2 -3.48 20.79 -4.78
C LEU A 2 -4.76 20.05 -4.33
N THR A 3 -5.90 20.29 -5.00
CA THR A 3 -7.18 19.65 -4.66
C THR A 3 -7.10 18.13 -4.76
N LEU A 4 -6.55 17.62 -5.87
CA LEU A 4 -6.35 16.18 -6.07
C LEU A 4 -5.46 15.59 -4.96
N TYR A 5 -4.35 16.25 -4.62
CA TYR A 5 -3.47 15.80 -3.55
C TYR A 5 -4.22 15.70 -2.21
N LYS A 6 -4.98 16.74 -1.83
CA LYS A 6 -5.75 16.76 -0.59
C LYS A 6 -6.74 15.59 -0.53
N ILE A 7 -7.52 15.37 -1.60
CA ILE A 7 -8.49 14.27 -1.69
C ILE A 7 -7.80 12.92 -1.53
N LEU A 8 -6.71 12.69 -2.27
CA LEU A 8 -5.96 11.44 -2.20
C LEU A 8 -5.35 11.22 -0.81
N SER A 9 -4.84 12.26 -0.14
CA SER A 9 -4.34 12.14 1.24
C SER A 9 -5.42 11.68 2.22
N PHE A 10 -6.66 12.15 2.07
CA PHE A 10 -7.77 11.72 2.91
C PHE A 10 -8.23 10.28 2.60
N ILE A 11 -8.17 9.85 1.34
CA ILE A 11 -8.49 8.46 0.94
C ILE A 11 -7.43 7.47 1.44
N ILE A 12 -6.16 7.84 1.35
CA ILE A 12 -5.02 6.98 1.73
C ILE A 12 -4.98 6.73 3.24
N MET A 13 -5.43 7.69 4.05
CA MET A 13 -5.36 7.58 5.50
C MET A 13 -6.11 6.37 6.09
N PRO A 14 -7.40 6.13 5.82
CA PRO A 14 -8.10 4.94 6.33
C PRO A 14 -7.46 3.63 5.83
N ILE A 15 -7.00 3.60 4.57
CA ILE A 15 -6.27 2.45 4.01
C ILE A 15 -5.01 2.18 4.83
N SER A 16 -4.25 3.21 5.18
CA SER A 16 -3.02 3.06 5.97
C SER A 16 -3.28 2.55 7.39
N TYR A 17 -4.39 2.95 8.03
CA TYR A 17 -4.76 2.40 9.33
C TYR A 17 -5.20 0.93 9.23
N PHE A 18 -5.89 0.55 8.16
CA PHE A 18 -6.17 -0.85 7.90
C PHE A 18 -4.87 -1.66 7.73
N VAL A 19 -3.90 -1.13 6.97
CA VAL A 19 -2.57 -1.74 6.83
C VAL A 19 -1.86 -1.85 8.18
N LEU A 20 -1.98 -0.85 9.06
CA LEU A 20 -1.41 -0.90 10.42
C LEU A 20 -1.97 -2.09 11.23
N VAL A 21 -3.28 -2.33 11.15
CA VAL A 21 -3.89 -3.50 11.79
C VAL A 21 -3.30 -4.80 11.20
N CYS A 22 -3.18 -4.89 9.88
CA CYS A 22 -2.55 -6.05 9.23
C CYS A 22 -1.09 -6.27 9.67
N ILE A 23 -0.32 -5.20 9.87
CA ILE A 23 1.06 -5.28 10.37
C ILE A 23 1.08 -5.93 11.75
N PHE A 24 0.22 -5.50 12.68
CA PHE A 24 0.17 -6.09 14.02
C PHE A 24 -0.26 -7.56 14.00
N MET A 25 -1.21 -7.94 13.13
CA MET A 25 -1.63 -9.33 12.99
C MET A 25 -0.55 -10.23 12.39
N ALA A 26 0.24 -9.71 11.44
CA ALA A 26 1.30 -10.47 10.77
C ALA A 26 2.61 -10.54 11.57
N MET A 27 2.79 -9.67 12.58
CA MET A 27 4.04 -9.54 13.34
C MET A 27 4.50 -10.85 14.02
N PRO A 28 3.64 -11.65 14.69
CA PRO A 28 4.07 -12.91 15.28
C PRO A 28 4.59 -13.91 14.25
N MET A 29 3.93 -14.00 13.09
CA MET A 29 4.35 -14.87 11.99
C MET A 29 5.67 -14.41 11.37
N ALA A 30 5.91 -13.10 11.30
CA ALA A 30 7.15 -12.55 10.76
C ALA A 30 8.37 -12.89 11.62
N PHE A 31 8.22 -12.95 12.95
CA PHE A 31 9.30 -13.40 13.83
C PHE A 31 9.55 -14.91 13.74
N ALA A 32 8.53 -15.70 13.41
CA ALA A 32 8.66 -17.14 13.20
C ALA A 32 9.26 -17.49 11.82
N ASN A 33 8.99 -16.70 10.79
CA ASN A 33 9.50 -16.91 9.44
C ASN A 33 10.15 -15.63 8.86
N PRO A 34 11.50 -15.60 8.79
CA PRO A 34 12.26 -14.44 8.28
C PRO A 34 11.87 -14.00 6.86
N GLN A 35 11.31 -14.88 6.03
CA GLN A 35 10.88 -14.54 4.67
C GLN A 35 9.72 -13.52 4.67
N ILE A 36 8.90 -13.51 5.72
CA ILE A 36 7.75 -12.60 5.86
C ILE A 36 8.21 -11.21 6.33
N LEU A 37 9.38 -11.11 6.98
CA LEU A 37 9.89 -9.89 7.59
C LEU A 37 10.08 -8.76 6.58
N LEU A 38 10.53 -9.10 5.36
CA LEU A 38 10.67 -8.13 4.26
C LEU A 38 9.31 -7.58 3.81
N GLY A 39 8.30 -8.45 3.69
CA GLY A 39 6.93 -8.02 3.36
C GLY A 39 6.35 -7.10 4.43
N LEU A 40 6.60 -7.42 5.71
CA LEU A 40 6.20 -6.58 6.84
C LEU A 40 6.89 -5.20 6.81
N ALA A 41 8.19 -5.16 6.50
CA ALA A 41 8.94 -3.92 6.37
C ALA A 41 8.36 -3.00 5.28
N PHE A 42 7.97 -3.56 4.13
CA PHE A 42 7.27 -2.81 3.08
C PHE A 42 5.93 -2.22 3.55
N MET A 43 5.12 -3.00 4.28
CA MET A 43 3.87 -2.50 4.85
C MET A 43 4.11 -1.37 5.85
N ILE A 44 5.15 -1.48 6.70
CA ILE A 44 5.53 -0.42 7.64
C ILE A 44 5.94 0.85 6.89
N CYS A 45 6.77 0.75 5.86
CA CYS A 45 7.15 1.90 5.04
C CYS A 45 5.95 2.59 4.40
N LEU A 46 4.98 1.81 3.90
CA LEU A 46 3.74 2.34 3.34
C LEU A 46 2.93 3.10 4.39
N PHE A 47 2.76 2.53 5.59
CA PHE A 47 2.07 3.20 6.69
C PHE A 47 2.77 4.50 7.10
N LEU A 48 4.10 4.46 7.33
CA LEU A 48 4.88 5.63 7.71
C LEU A 48 4.81 6.72 6.63
N TYR A 49 4.93 6.33 5.35
CA TYR A 49 4.75 7.25 4.24
C TYR A 49 3.37 7.92 4.29
N SER A 50 2.29 7.15 4.41
CA SER A 50 0.92 7.67 4.50
C SER A 50 0.75 8.63 5.68
N PHE A 51 1.27 8.26 6.85
CA PHE A 51 1.17 9.08 8.07
C PHE A 51 1.93 10.40 7.94
N PHE A 52 3.20 10.36 7.53
CA PHE A 52 4.01 11.58 7.43
C PHE A 52 3.57 12.48 6.27
N SER A 53 3.18 11.90 5.13
CA SER A 53 2.64 12.69 4.02
C SER A 53 1.30 13.35 4.38
N PHE A 54 0.43 12.66 5.13
CA PHE A 54 -0.79 13.26 5.67
C PHE A 54 -0.47 14.40 6.65
N ARG A 55 0.49 14.22 7.56
CA ARG A 55 0.92 15.28 8.48
C ARG A 55 1.45 16.51 7.74
N PHE A 56 2.21 16.32 6.66
CA PHE A 56 2.63 17.40 5.77
C PHE A 56 1.44 18.10 5.11
N ASN A 57 0.47 17.33 4.59
CA ASN A 57 -0.75 17.89 4.01
C ASN A 57 -1.54 18.74 5.03
N SER A 58 -1.81 18.21 6.22
CA SER A 58 -2.59 18.92 7.25
C SER A 58 -1.89 20.17 7.76
N ARG A 59 -0.58 20.10 8.03
CA ARG A 59 0.15 21.21 8.65
C ARG A 59 0.61 22.25 7.64
N ALA A 60 1.32 21.84 6.59
CA ALA A 60 1.93 22.77 5.64
C ALA A 60 1.00 23.15 4.49
N VAL A 61 0.32 22.17 3.87
CA VAL A 61 -0.49 22.43 2.66
C VAL A 61 -1.87 23.03 2.97
N ILE A 62 -2.51 22.59 4.04
CA ILE A 62 -3.81 23.09 4.49
C ILE A 62 -3.62 24.19 5.54
N GLY A 63 -2.83 23.92 6.57
CA GLY A 63 -2.67 24.81 7.70
C GLY A 63 -1.69 25.97 7.50
N ASN A 64 -0.90 26.00 6.41
CA ASN A 64 0.17 26.98 6.18
C ASN A 64 1.12 27.15 7.38
N ASN A 65 1.34 26.07 8.15
CA ASN A 65 2.21 26.08 9.31
C ASN A 65 3.61 25.56 8.96
N PRO A 66 4.67 26.09 9.58
CA PRO A 66 6.01 25.54 9.45
C PRO A 66 6.06 24.09 9.97
N VAL A 67 6.90 23.28 9.33
CA VAL A 67 7.12 21.87 9.64
C VAL A 67 8.61 21.61 9.81
N LYS A 68 8.96 20.64 10.67
CA LYS A 68 10.35 20.28 10.90
C LYS A 68 10.99 19.72 9.63
N SER A 69 12.25 20.07 9.39
CA SER A 69 13.13 19.52 8.35
C SER A 69 13.05 17.98 8.28
N ASN A 70 13.12 17.29 9.42
CA ASN A 70 13.03 15.83 9.51
C ASN A 70 11.76 15.24 8.88
N LEU A 71 10.63 15.96 8.86
CA LEU A 71 9.40 15.46 8.25
C LEU A 71 9.60 15.18 6.75
N LYS A 72 10.36 16.02 6.07
CA LYS A 72 10.70 15.86 4.65
C LYS A 72 11.49 14.57 4.40
N ASP A 73 12.44 14.28 5.28
CA ASP A 73 13.32 13.11 5.12
C ASP A 73 12.57 11.82 5.42
N TRP A 74 11.73 11.82 6.46
CA TRP A 74 10.79 10.73 6.74
C TRP A 74 9.87 10.44 5.55
N ILE A 75 9.31 11.48 4.92
CA ILE A 75 8.47 11.30 3.72
C ILE A 75 9.31 10.72 2.58
N LYS A 76 10.48 11.28 2.29
CA LYS A 76 11.33 10.86 1.16
C LYS A 76 11.73 9.40 1.26
N ILE A 77 12.35 9.00 2.37
CA ILE A 77 12.88 7.64 2.54
C ILE A 77 11.75 6.60 2.39
N ASN A 78 10.63 6.81 3.09
CA ASN A 78 9.51 5.88 3.03
C ASN A 78 8.78 5.93 1.68
N SER A 79 8.72 7.09 1.02
CA SER A 79 8.11 7.22 -0.30
C SER A 79 8.91 6.48 -1.38
N TYR A 80 10.23 6.38 -1.29
CA TYR A 80 11.01 5.62 -2.27
C TYR A 80 10.71 4.13 -2.19
N VAL A 81 10.72 3.58 -0.97
CA VAL A 81 10.39 2.16 -0.73
C VAL A 81 8.95 1.87 -1.14
N THR A 82 8.01 2.72 -0.71
CA THR A 82 6.58 2.57 -1.05
C THR A 82 6.37 2.69 -2.56
N PHE A 83 7.00 3.65 -3.22
CA PHE A 83 6.87 3.83 -4.67
C PHE A 83 7.35 2.59 -5.43
N PHE A 84 8.54 2.09 -5.08
CA PHE A 84 9.08 0.86 -5.67
C PHE A 84 8.11 -0.31 -5.48
N GLN A 85 7.63 -0.53 -4.25
CA GLN A 85 6.66 -1.58 -3.95
C GLN A 85 5.38 -1.44 -4.78
N GLN A 86 4.80 -0.24 -4.85
CA GLN A 86 3.55 -0.03 -5.58
C GLN A 86 3.72 -0.22 -7.08
N VAL A 87 4.83 0.23 -7.67
CA VAL A 87 5.13 0.00 -9.09
C VAL A 87 5.29 -1.50 -9.39
N MET A 88 6.05 -2.22 -8.57
CA MET A 88 6.20 -3.68 -8.73
C MET A 88 4.84 -4.38 -8.65
N LEU A 89 4.06 -4.07 -7.62
CA LEU A 89 2.73 -4.65 -7.41
C LEU A 89 1.76 -4.28 -8.54
N PHE A 90 1.82 -3.07 -9.07
CA PHE A 90 1.02 -2.63 -10.21
C PHE A 90 1.31 -3.48 -11.46
N ILE A 91 2.59 -3.65 -11.79
CA ILE A 91 3.04 -4.46 -12.93
C ILE A 91 2.65 -5.93 -12.72
N SER A 92 2.89 -6.50 -11.54
CA SER A 92 2.55 -7.89 -11.22
C SER A 92 1.06 -8.17 -11.37
N ILE A 93 0.20 -7.26 -10.90
CA ILE A 93 -1.25 -7.45 -11.02
C ILE A 93 -1.70 -7.31 -12.48
N ILE A 94 -1.17 -6.36 -13.25
CA ILE A 94 -1.47 -6.27 -14.68
C ILE A 94 -1.09 -7.56 -15.40
N PHE A 95 0.09 -8.11 -15.10
CA PHE A 95 0.53 -9.37 -15.66
C PHE A 95 -0.45 -10.51 -15.34
N ILE A 96 -0.87 -10.64 -14.07
CA ILE A 96 -1.85 -11.64 -13.63
C ILE A 96 -3.18 -11.47 -14.36
N LEU A 97 -3.69 -10.24 -14.45
CA LEU A 97 -4.99 -9.96 -15.06
C LEU A 97 -5.00 -10.21 -16.58
N THR A 98 -3.85 -10.06 -17.25
CA THR A 98 -3.72 -10.26 -18.71
C THR A 98 -3.31 -11.69 -19.08
N ASN A 99 -2.60 -12.41 -18.20
CA ASN A 99 -2.05 -13.75 -18.45
C ASN A 99 -2.57 -14.77 -17.43
N GLN A 100 -3.88 -14.84 -17.25
CA GLN A 100 -4.51 -15.71 -16.24
C GLN A 100 -4.12 -17.19 -16.40
N SER A 101 -4.01 -17.68 -17.64
CA SER A 101 -3.60 -19.06 -17.92
C SER A 101 -2.20 -19.39 -17.40
N SER A 102 -1.30 -18.40 -17.36
CA SER A 102 0.09 -18.58 -16.89
C SER A 102 0.20 -18.71 -15.36
N VAL A 103 -0.83 -18.29 -14.63
CA VAL A 103 -0.86 -18.31 -13.14
C VAL A 103 -1.91 -19.27 -12.56
N GLU A 104 -2.65 -19.96 -13.43
CA GLU A 104 -3.73 -20.89 -13.08
C GLU A 104 -3.24 -22.02 -12.15
N THR A 105 -2.05 -22.57 -12.40
CA THR A 105 -1.46 -23.63 -11.55
C THR A 105 -1.24 -23.14 -10.12
N GLN A 106 -0.76 -21.90 -9.95
CA GLN A 106 -0.54 -21.28 -8.65
C GLN A 106 -1.86 -20.99 -7.94
N PHE A 107 -2.89 -20.56 -8.68
CA PHE A 107 -4.22 -20.36 -8.10
C PHE A 107 -4.85 -21.66 -7.61
N ARG A 108 -4.73 -22.75 -8.38
CA ARG A 108 -5.18 -24.08 -7.93
C ARG A 108 -4.43 -24.55 -6.70
N ALA A 109 -3.12 -24.39 -6.67
CA ALA A 109 -2.32 -24.74 -5.49
C ALA A 109 -2.76 -23.94 -4.25
N THR A 110 -3.02 -22.64 -4.42
CA THR A 110 -3.50 -21.77 -3.33
C THR A 110 -4.90 -22.18 -2.85
N TYR A 111 -5.81 -22.48 -3.77
CA TYR A 111 -7.15 -22.98 -3.45
C TYR A 111 -7.09 -24.30 -2.65
N ASN A 112 -6.31 -25.27 -3.12
CA ASN A 112 -6.17 -26.56 -2.44
C ASN A 112 -5.57 -26.41 -1.04
N GLN A 113 -4.61 -25.50 -0.85
CA GLN A 113 -4.06 -25.20 0.48
C GLN A 113 -5.09 -24.57 1.40
N MET A 114 -5.89 -23.62 0.90
CA MET A 114 -6.99 -23.01 1.65
C MET A 114 -8.03 -24.06 2.07
N GLU A 115 -8.41 -24.96 1.15
CA GLU A 115 -9.35 -26.04 1.41
C GLU A 115 -8.81 -27.01 2.47
N ALA A 116 -7.53 -27.37 2.41
CA ALA A 116 -6.88 -28.23 3.39
C ALA A 116 -6.75 -27.59 4.78
N MET A 117 -6.67 -26.26 4.87
CA MET A 117 -6.59 -25.51 6.13
C MET A 117 -7.97 -25.21 6.74
N GLN A 118 -9.05 -25.29 5.96
CA GLN A 118 -10.41 -25.02 6.45
C GLN A 118 -11.07 -26.28 7.01
N SER A 119 -11.25 -26.33 8.33
CA SER A 119 -11.93 -27.41 9.04
C SER A 119 -13.47 -27.35 8.95
N SER A 120 -14.04 -27.08 7.76
CA SER A 120 -15.48 -26.96 7.46
C SER A 120 -16.15 -25.61 7.79
N ASN A 121 -16.85 -25.05 6.79
CA ASN A 121 -18.07 -24.21 6.83
C ASN A 121 -18.21 -23.25 5.62
N LEU A 122 -17.17 -23.05 4.79
CA LEU A 122 -17.25 -22.29 3.55
C LEU A 122 -17.13 -23.24 2.35
N ASN A 123 -18.26 -23.68 1.80
CA ASN A 123 -18.32 -24.38 0.51
C ASN A 123 -18.09 -23.40 -0.64
N LEU A 124 -16.90 -22.79 -0.69
CA LEU A 124 -16.48 -21.93 -1.78
C LEU A 124 -16.01 -22.82 -2.93
N THR A 125 -16.67 -22.73 -4.08
CA THR A 125 -16.18 -23.41 -5.28
C THR A 125 -14.92 -22.72 -5.79
N TYR A 126 -14.08 -23.46 -6.53
CA TYR A 126 -12.90 -22.88 -7.19
C TYR A 126 -13.25 -21.65 -8.05
N SER A 127 -14.38 -21.69 -8.77
CA SER A 127 -14.81 -20.56 -9.60
C SER A 127 -15.15 -19.32 -8.78
N GLN A 128 -15.79 -19.48 -7.62
CA GLN A 128 -16.08 -18.38 -6.70
C GLN A 128 -14.81 -17.82 -6.08
N PHE A 129 -13.85 -18.68 -5.70
CA PHE A 129 -12.54 -18.27 -5.21
C PHE A 129 -11.80 -17.40 -6.23
N ILE A 130 -11.74 -17.84 -7.50
CA ILE A 130 -11.10 -17.06 -8.56
C ILE A 130 -11.80 -15.73 -8.79
N GLN A 131 -13.14 -15.70 -8.84
CA GLN A 131 -13.87 -14.45 -9.01
C GLN A 131 -13.57 -13.45 -7.90
N PHE A 132 -13.54 -13.91 -6.64
CA PHE A 132 -13.16 -13.08 -5.50
C PHE A 132 -11.72 -12.58 -5.63
N LEU A 133 -10.77 -13.47 -5.94
CA LEU A 133 -9.36 -13.14 -6.11
C LEU A 133 -9.14 -12.09 -7.22
N MET A 134 -9.83 -12.24 -8.35
CA MET A 134 -9.77 -11.30 -9.47
C MET A 134 -10.35 -9.93 -9.09
N GLY A 135 -11.46 -9.91 -8.34
CA GLY A 135 -12.02 -8.68 -7.78
C GLY A 135 -11.04 -7.99 -6.85
N PHE A 136 -10.42 -8.76 -5.95
CA PHE A 136 -9.40 -8.27 -5.03
C PHE A 136 -8.18 -7.69 -5.76
N PHE A 137 -7.65 -8.37 -6.78
CA PHE A 137 -6.54 -7.84 -7.58
C PHE A 137 -6.90 -6.53 -8.26
N LYS A 138 -8.09 -6.41 -8.87
CA LYS A 138 -8.54 -5.14 -9.48
C LYS A 138 -8.64 -4.02 -8.44
N PHE A 139 -9.16 -4.32 -7.25
CA PHE A 139 -9.23 -3.35 -6.16
C PHE A 139 -7.83 -2.87 -5.73
N ILE A 140 -6.90 -3.81 -5.49
CA ILE A 140 -5.52 -3.49 -5.11
C ILE A 140 -4.78 -2.72 -6.21
N LEU A 141 -5.06 -2.99 -7.49
CA LEU A 141 -4.50 -2.23 -8.62
C LEU A 141 -4.90 -0.75 -8.56
N ILE A 142 -6.17 -0.46 -8.24
CA ILE A 142 -6.68 0.91 -8.07
C ILE A 142 -5.97 1.60 -6.90
N ILE A 143 -5.84 0.90 -5.76
CA ILE A 143 -5.12 1.43 -4.60
C ILE A 143 -3.66 1.74 -4.96
N SER A 144 -2.99 0.85 -5.69
CA SER A 144 -1.62 1.08 -6.12
C SER A 144 -1.48 2.32 -7.00
N ALA A 145 -2.37 2.50 -7.98
CA ALA A 145 -2.38 3.71 -8.81
C ALA A 145 -2.59 4.99 -7.98
N ILE A 146 -3.46 4.94 -6.97
CA ILE A 146 -3.71 6.04 -6.03
C ILE A 146 -2.43 6.40 -5.27
N TYR A 147 -1.72 5.41 -4.71
CA TYR A 147 -0.46 5.64 -4.01
C TYR A 147 0.63 6.20 -4.91
N ILE A 148 0.83 5.61 -6.10
CA ILE A 148 1.82 6.09 -7.08
C ILE A 148 1.55 7.57 -7.41
N THR A 149 0.30 7.90 -7.73
CA THR A 149 -0.10 9.28 -8.06
C THR A 149 0.14 10.21 -6.87
N HIS A 150 -0.26 9.81 -5.66
CA HIS A 150 -0.08 10.61 -4.46
C HIS A 150 1.40 10.85 -4.13
N ILE A 151 2.27 9.86 -4.32
CA ILE A 151 3.73 9.99 -4.12
C ILE A 151 4.32 11.01 -5.09
N ILE A 152 3.99 10.92 -6.38
CA ILE A 152 4.48 11.87 -7.40
C ILE A 152 4.06 13.30 -7.05
N LEU A 153 2.80 13.49 -6.64
CA LEU A 153 2.30 14.79 -6.18
C LEU A 153 3.02 15.26 -4.92
N THR A 154 3.25 14.37 -3.96
CA THR A 154 3.99 14.67 -2.73
C THR A 154 5.38 15.20 -3.05
N TRP A 155 6.14 14.54 -3.93
CA TRP A 155 7.49 14.99 -4.31
C TRP A 155 7.52 16.36 -5.00
N ARG A 156 6.47 16.69 -5.76
CA ARG A 156 6.33 18.02 -6.34
C ARG A 156 6.01 19.06 -5.25
N LEU A 157 5.10 18.76 -4.33
CA LEU A 157 4.73 19.67 -3.25
C LEU A 157 5.85 19.88 -2.23
N LEU A 158 6.62 18.85 -1.89
CA LEU A 158 7.82 18.99 -1.06
C LEU A 158 8.86 19.95 -1.66
N ARG A 159 8.88 20.10 -2.99
CA ARG A 159 9.75 21.07 -3.68
C ARG A 159 9.14 22.46 -3.70
N ALA A 160 7.82 22.59 -3.81
CA ALA A 160 7.12 23.87 -3.81
C ALA A 160 7.04 24.50 -2.41
N TYR A 161 6.88 23.70 -1.36
CA TYR A 161 6.73 24.15 0.03
C TYR A 161 8.07 24.12 0.79
N ARG A 162 9.22 24.31 0.11
CA ARG A 162 10.54 24.25 0.76
C ARG A 162 10.69 25.25 1.91
N GLU A 163 10.12 26.44 1.75
CA GLU A 163 10.19 27.55 2.72
C GLU A 163 9.45 27.23 4.03
N TYR A 164 8.52 26.29 4.00
CA TYR A 164 7.79 25.85 5.20
C TYR A 164 8.60 24.88 6.07
N PHE A 165 9.78 24.42 5.63
CA PHE A 165 10.63 23.54 6.42
C PHE A 165 11.63 24.35 7.25
N THR A 166 11.47 24.33 8.57
CA THR A 166 12.38 24.96 9.52
C THR A 166 13.42 23.96 10.03
N LEU A 167 14.59 24.46 10.44
CA LEU A 167 15.65 23.68 11.10
C LEU A 167 15.10 22.96 12.35
#